data_AF-A0A1I0LU86-F1
#
_entry.id   AF-A0A1I0LU86-F1
#
_cell.length_a   1.000
_cell.length_b   1.000
_cell.length_c   1.000
_cell.angle_alpha   90.00
_cell.angle_beta   90.00
_cell.angle_gamma   90.00
#
_symmetry.space_group_name_H-M   'P 1'
#
loop_
_entity.id
_entity.type
_entity.pdbx_description
1 polymer ?
#
loop_
_entity_poly.entity_id
_entity_poly.type
_entity_poly.pdbx_seq_one_letter_code
_entity_poly.pdbx_strand_id
1 'polypeptide(L)'
;MDTIRRALGRLSLLYALIFLVAALLHAGAGPGPLRRPPVPPAVVTEALCCAAMLVGAYGALRPRPWAWDGLIYTHAAALGGVLLGVLATALVPGVQAGTLLVAYHGTVAALLAAGLGAAFYVSRVRR
;
A
#
# COMPACT_ATOMS: atom_id res chain seq x y z
N MET A 1 13.95 11.59 15.80
CA MET A 1 13.92 11.60 14.31
C MET A 1 14.15 10.20 13.72
N ASP A 2 15.16 9.47 14.16
CA ASP A 2 15.37 8.07 13.74
C ASP A 2 14.24 7.13 14.11
N THR A 3 13.58 7.39 15.24
CA THR A 3 12.39 6.65 15.69
C THR A 3 11.24 6.73 14.68
N ILE A 4 10.96 7.94 14.15
CA ILE A 4 9.88 8.14 13.16
C ILE A 4 10.23 7.44 11.84
N ARG A 5 11.48 7.60 11.37
CA ARG A 5 11.93 6.90 10.16
C ARG A 5 11.75 5.39 10.30
N ARG A 6 12.20 4.80 11.42
CA ARG A 6 12.06 3.37 11.69
C ARG A 6 10.60 2.94 11.85
N ALA A 7 9.76 3.76 12.49
CA ALA A 7 8.33 3.49 12.62
C ALA A 7 7.65 3.45 11.25
N LEU A 8 7.89 4.45 10.40
CA LEU A 8 7.40 4.46 9.01
C LEU A 8 7.96 3.29 8.21
N GLY A 9 9.24 2.92 8.40
CA GLY A 9 9.82 1.73 7.75
C GLY A 9 9.16 0.41 8.16
N ARG A 10 8.81 0.25 9.45
CA ARG A 10 8.06 -0.92 9.95
C ARG A 10 6.62 -0.93 9.43
N LEU A 11 6.00 0.23 9.39
CA LEU A 11 4.67 0.40 8.82
C LEU A 11 4.67 0.05 7.32
N SER A 12 5.71 0.46 6.60
CA SER A 12 5.89 0.06 5.20
C SER A 12 6.01 -1.45 5.03
N LEU A 13 6.72 -2.14 5.93
CA LEU A 13 6.81 -3.61 5.91
C LEU A 13 5.44 -4.26 6.12
N LEU A 14 4.63 -3.71 7.04
CA LEU A 14 3.27 -4.18 7.27
C LEU A 14 2.39 -3.99 6.03
N TYR A 15 2.46 -2.83 5.38
CA TYR A 15 1.73 -2.61 4.13
C TYR A 15 2.19 -3.56 3.02
N ALA A 16 3.49 -3.83 2.91
CA ALA A 16 3.99 -4.82 1.94
C ALA A 16 3.37 -6.21 2.17
N LEU A 17 3.27 -6.65 3.43
CA LEU A 17 2.61 -7.91 3.77
C LEU A 17 1.12 -7.90 3.39
N ILE A 18 0.42 -6.80 3.68
CA ILE A 18 -0.99 -6.64 3.31
C ILE A 18 -1.17 -6.74 1.79
N PHE A 19 -0.36 -6.02 1.02
CA PHE A 19 -0.40 -6.07 -0.44
C PHE A 19 -0.02 -7.45 -1.00
N LEU A 20 0.92 -8.15 -0.38
CA LEU A 20 1.26 -9.52 -0.76
C LEU A 20 0.07 -10.47 -0.55
N VAL A 21 -0.58 -10.39 0.61
CA VAL A 21 -1.78 -11.20 0.91
C VAL A 21 -2.90 -10.88 -0.08
N ALA A 22 -3.13 -9.59 -0.37
CA ALA A 22 -4.14 -9.18 -1.34
C ALA A 22 -3.82 -9.73 -2.75
N ALA A 23 -2.56 -9.64 -3.19
CA ALA A 23 -2.13 -10.15 -4.49
C ALA A 23 -2.36 -11.67 -4.61
N LEU A 24 -2.10 -12.41 -3.53
CA LEU A 24 -2.37 -13.85 -3.48
C LEU A 24 -3.87 -14.15 -3.57
N LEU A 25 -4.70 -13.41 -2.82
CA LEU A 25 -6.16 -13.57 -2.87
C LEU A 25 -6.71 -13.27 -4.28
N HIS A 26 -6.24 -12.20 -4.93
CA HIS A 26 -6.63 -11.87 -6.31
C HIS A 26 -6.02 -12.81 -7.36
N ALA A 27 -4.96 -13.54 -7.04
CA ALA A 27 -4.45 -14.61 -7.90
C ALA A 27 -5.31 -15.89 -7.82
N GLY A 28 -6.35 -15.90 -7.00
CA GLY A 28 -7.21 -17.06 -6.76
C GLY A 28 -6.61 -18.07 -5.78
N ALA A 29 -5.61 -17.65 -4.98
CA ALA A 29 -5.12 -18.41 -3.84
C ALA A 29 -5.99 -18.11 -2.60
N GLY A 30 -6.13 -19.09 -1.71
CA GLY A 30 -6.85 -18.94 -0.46
C GLY A 30 -7.77 -20.13 -0.14
N PRO A 31 -8.09 -20.36 1.14
CA PRO A 31 -8.93 -21.46 1.55
C PRO A 31 -10.42 -21.18 1.32
N GLY A 32 -11.14 -22.19 0.82
CA GLY A 32 -12.61 -22.24 0.78
C GLY A 32 -13.29 -20.96 0.25
N PRO A 33 -14.11 -20.27 1.07
CA PRO A 33 -14.94 -19.14 0.65
C PRO A 33 -14.16 -17.87 0.28
N LEU A 34 -12.85 -17.81 0.58
CA LEU A 34 -11.99 -16.71 0.17
C LEU A 34 -11.49 -16.84 -1.27
N ARG A 35 -11.59 -18.04 -1.85
CA ARG A 35 -11.15 -18.29 -3.22
C ARG A 35 -12.14 -17.67 -4.21
N ARG A 36 -11.63 -16.78 -5.05
CA ARG A 36 -12.39 -16.11 -6.12
C ARG A 36 -11.71 -16.32 -7.47
N PRO A 37 -12.42 -16.12 -8.60
CA PRO A 37 -11.79 -16.09 -9.91
C PRO A 37 -10.63 -15.08 -9.92
N PRO A 38 -9.49 -15.42 -10.55
CA PRO A 38 -8.35 -14.51 -10.59
C PRO A 38 -8.68 -13.18 -11.25
N VAL A 39 -8.09 -12.10 -10.74
CA VAL A 39 -8.21 -10.74 -11.28
C VAL A 39 -6.80 -10.23 -11.62
N PRO A 40 -6.25 -10.57 -12.81
CA PRO A 40 -4.85 -10.30 -13.14
C PRO A 40 -4.39 -8.83 -12.98
N PRO A 41 -5.20 -7.81 -13.35
CA PRO A 41 -4.80 -6.42 -13.12
C PRO A 41 -4.57 -6.09 -11.64
N ALA A 42 -5.42 -6.61 -10.74
CA ALA A 42 -5.28 -6.38 -9.30
C ALA A 42 -4.02 -7.05 -8.75
N VAL A 43 -3.72 -8.29 -9.19
CA VAL A 43 -2.49 -9.01 -8.82
C VAL A 43 -1.25 -8.20 -9.18
N VAL A 44 -1.20 -7.64 -10.39
CA VAL A 44 -0.07 -6.83 -10.85
C VAL A 44 0.06 -5.56 -10.01
N THR A 45 -1.03 -4.81 -9.83
CA THR A 45 -1.02 -3.55 -9.07
C THR A 45 -0.58 -3.79 -7.62
N GLU A 46 -1.10 -4.83 -6.97
CA GLU A 46 -0.77 -5.15 -5.58
C GLU A 46 0.66 -5.68 -5.43
N ALA A 47 1.16 -6.47 -6.39
CA ALA A 47 2.56 -6.89 -6.41
C ALA A 47 3.51 -5.69 -6.55
N LEU A 48 3.17 -4.72 -7.41
CA LEU A 48 3.94 -3.47 -7.55
C LEU A 48 3.90 -2.63 -6.26
N CYS A 49 2.73 -2.52 -5.62
CA CYS A 49 2.61 -1.83 -4.33
C CYS A 49 3.45 -2.54 -3.25
N CYS A 50 3.39 -3.86 -3.18
CA CYS A 50 4.22 -4.67 -2.28
C CYS A 50 5.73 -4.39 -2.49
N ALA A 51 6.20 -4.47 -3.74
CA ALA A 51 7.59 -4.20 -4.08
C ALA A 51 8.01 -2.77 -3.71
N ALA A 52 7.18 -1.77 -4.02
CA ALA A 52 7.43 -0.38 -3.63
C ALA A 52 7.56 -0.25 -2.12
N MET A 53 6.62 -0.81 -1.36
CA MET A 53 6.64 -0.74 0.11
C MET A 53 7.86 -1.43 0.72
N LEU A 54 8.33 -2.55 0.14
CA LEU A 54 9.57 -3.21 0.56
C LEU A 54 10.80 -2.32 0.33
N VAL A 55 10.88 -1.64 -0.81
CA VAL A 55 11.98 -0.70 -1.11
C VAL A 55 11.99 0.46 -0.11
N GLY A 56 10.82 1.03 0.19
CA GLY A 56 10.67 2.10 1.17
C GLY A 56 11.06 1.65 2.58
N ALA A 57 10.59 0.48 3.00
CA ALA A 57 10.95 -0.14 4.27
C ALA A 57 12.46 -0.36 4.37
N TYR A 58 13.08 -0.90 3.31
CA TYR A 58 14.52 -1.14 3.26
C TYR A 58 15.32 0.14 3.47
N GLY A 59 15.01 1.20 2.71
CA GLY A 59 15.70 2.49 2.86
C GLY A 59 15.59 3.08 4.26
N ALA A 60 14.39 3.02 4.83
CA ALA A 60 14.09 3.57 6.15
C ALA A 60 14.76 2.79 7.30
N LEU A 61 14.80 1.46 7.21
CA LEU A 61 15.34 0.58 8.24
C LEU A 61 16.87 0.39 8.14
N ARG A 62 17.44 0.42 6.93
CA ARG A 62 18.88 0.35 6.67
C ARG A 62 19.43 1.75 6.34
N PRO A 63 19.37 2.69 7.29
CA PRO A 63 19.34 4.16 7.10
C PRO A 63 20.05 4.65 5.83
N ARG A 64 19.38 4.54 4.68
CA ARG A 64 19.96 4.91 3.38
C ARG A 64 19.90 6.44 3.21
N PRO A 65 20.81 7.04 2.44
CA PRO A 65 20.78 8.49 2.20
C PRO A 65 19.45 8.95 1.57
N TRP A 66 18.82 8.09 0.78
CA TRP A 66 17.53 8.34 0.12
C TRP A 66 16.30 7.96 0.96
N ALA A 67 16.44 7.62 2.24
CA ALA A 67 15.35 7.01 3.02
C ALA A 67 14.04 7.82 3.03
N TRP A 68 14.10 9.14 3.08
CA TRP A 68 12.91 9.99 3.11
C TRP A 68 12.22 10.09 1.76
N ASP A 69 12.99 10.31 0.70
CA ASP A 69 12.46 10.31 -0.67
C ASP A 69 11.87 8.93 -1.00
N GLY A 70 12.55 7.86 -0.59
CA GLY A 70 12.04 6.49 -0.69
C GLY A 70 10.70 6.31 0.02
N LEU A 71 10.56 6.77 1.27
CA LEU A 71 9.29 6.69 2.00
C LEU A 71 8.17 7.49 1.30
N ILE A 72 8.47 8.68 0.80
CA ILE A 72 7.51 9.54 0.08
C ILE A 72 7.03 8.87 -1.20
N TYR A 73 7.96 8.50 -2.10
CA TYR A 73 7.59 7.93 -3.39
C TYR A 73 6.90 6.58 -3.27
N THR A 74 7.29 5.75 -2.30
CA THR A 74 6.68 4.43 -2.12
C THR A 74 5.28 4.51 -1.51
N HIS A 75 5.04 5.42 -0.55
CA HIS A 75 3.68 5.68 -0.07
C HIS A 75 2.80 6.29 -1.16
N ALA A 76 3.34 7.23 -1.96
CA ALA A 76 2.60 7.84 -3.07
C ALA A 76 2.24 6.80 -4.14
N ALA A 77 3.17 5.92 -4.51
CA ALA A 77 2.93 4.84 -5.47
C ALA A 77 1.87 3.84 -4.95
N ALA A 78 2.00 3.40 -3.70
CA ALA A 78 1.02 2.49 -3.09
C ALA A 78 -0.37 3.14 -2.96
N LEU A 79 -0.44 4.42 -2.59
CA LEU A 79 -1.70 5.17 -2.54
C LEU A 79 -2.33 5.26 -3.93
N GLY A 80 -1.54 5.54 -4.96
CA GLY A 80 -2.00 5.52 -6.35
C GLY A 80 -2.60 4.17 -6.75
N GLY A 81 -1.94 3.06 -6.41
CA GLY A 81 -2.45 1.72 -6.67
C GLY A 81 -3.80 1.44 -5.98
N VAL A 82 -3.94 1.83 -4.71
CA VAL A 82 -5.20 1.69 -3.96
C VAL A 82 -6.32 2.54 -4.58
N LEU A 83 -6.02 3.79 -4.96
CA LEU A 83 -6.99 4.67 -5.62
C LEU A 83 -7.43 4.15 -6.99
N LEU A 84 -6.52 3.53 -7.75
CA LEU A 84 -6.88 2.83 -8.99
C LEU A 84 -7.83 1.66 -8.72
N GLY A 85 -7.61 0.89 -7.66
CA GLY A 85 -8.54 -0.17 -7.23
C GLY A 85 -9.92 0.37 -6.87
N VAL A 86 -9.99 1.47 -6.11
CA VAL A 86 -11.25 2.16 -5.79
C VAL A 86 -11.95 2.62 -7.07
N LEU A 87 -11.23 3.28 -7.98
CA LEU A 87 -11.79 3.75 -9.24
C LEU A 87 -12.31 2.59 -10.09
N ALA A 88 -11.55 1.50 -10.20
CA ALA A 88 -11.97 0.30 -10.92
C ALA A 88 -13.29 -0.26 -10.36
N THR A 89 -13.45 -0.31 -9.03
CA THR A 89 -14.70 -0.77 -8.41
C THR A 89 -15.87 0.20 -8.63
N ALA A 90 -15.61 1.50 -8.64
CA ALA A 90 -16.64 2.53 -8.81
C ALA A 90 -17.16 2.62 -10.26
N LEU A 91 -16.33 2.27 -11.24
CA LEU A 91 -16.67 2.36 -12.66
C LEU A 91 -17.36 1.11 -13.23
N VAL A 92 -17.47 0.02 -12.47
CA VAL A 92 -18.13 -1.21 -12.94
C VAL A 92 -19.63 -1.17 -12.59
N PRO A 93 -20.54 -1.06 -13.58
CA PRO A 93 -21.97 -1.03 -13.33
C PRO A 93 -22.48 -2.34 -12.74
N GLY A 94 -23.36 -2.29 -11.74
CA GLY A 94 -24.05 -3.47 -11.18
C GLY A 94 -23.23 -4.31 -10.20
N VAL A 95 -21.94 -4.04 -10.00
CA VAL A 95 -21.14 -4.65 -8.93
C VAL A 95 -21.21 -3.75 -7.70
N GLN A 96 -22.10 -4.05 -6.76
CA GLN A 96 -22.04 -3.43 -5.44
C GLN A 96 -20.77 -3.92 -4.75
N ALA A 97 -19.76 -3.04 -4.68
CA ALA A 97 -18.61 -3.27 -3.83
C ALA A 97 -19.12 -3.52 -2.40
N GLY A 98 -18.90 -4.74 -1.89
CA GLY A 98 -19.36 -5.09 -0.56
C GLY A 98 -18.80 -4.12 0.47
N THR A 99 -19.57 -3.79 1.51
CA THR A 99 -19.22 -2.80 2.54
C THR A 99 -17.81 -3.00 3.11
N LEU A 100 -17.41 -4.27 3.29
CA LEU A 100 -16.07 -4.62 3.78
C LEU A 100 -14.96 -4.22 2.82
N LEU A 101 -15.17 -4.37 1.50
CA LEU A 101 -14.19 -4.02 0.47
C LEU A 101 -13.98 -2.50 0.40
N VAL A 102 -15.07 -1.74 0.52
CA VAL A 102 -15.04 -0.27 0.57
C VAL A 102 -14.32 0.21 1.83
N ALA A 103 -14.69 -0.34 3.00
CA ALA A 103 -14.05 0.00 4.26
C ALA A 103 -12.55 -0.35 4.27
N TYR A 104 -12.17 -1.49 3.68
CA TYR A 104 -10.76 -1.89 3.53
C TYR A 104 -9.98 -0.88 2.68
N HIS A 105 -10.44 -0.58 1.46
CA HIS A 105 -9.75 0.37 0.58
C HIS A 105 -9.68 1.77 1.20
N GLY A 106 -10.76 2.25 1.81
CA GLY A 106 -10.80 3.54 2.49
C GLY A 106 -9.79 3.61 3.65
N THR A 107 -9.70 2.55 4.45
CA THR A 107 -8.76 2.47 5.58
C THR A 107 -7.32 2.46 5.10
N VAL A 108 -6.98 1.60 4.12
CA VAL A 108 -5.61 1.52 3.58
C VAL A 108 -5.22 2.83 2.90
N ALA A 109 -6.12 3.47 2.15
CA ALA A 109 -5.88 4.76 1.53
C ALA A 109 -5.60 5.86 2.57
N ALA A 110 -6.41 5.95 3.63
CA ALA A 110 -6.23 6.92 4.71
C ALA A 110 -4.88 6.72 5.43
N LEU A 111 -4.53 5.47 5.72
CA LEU A 111 -3.27 5.10 6.37
C LEU A 111 -2.04 5.41 5.49
N LEU A 112 -2.11 5.15 4.19
CA LEU A 112 -1.06 5.52 3.23
C LEU A 112 -0.93 7.04 3.08
N ALA A 113 -2.04 7.77 3.00
CA ALA A 113 -2.04 9.22 2.93
C ALA A 113 -1.45 9.85 4.21
N ALA A 114 -1.79 9.33 5.38
CA ALA A 114 -1.20 9.76 6.65
C ALA A 114 0.31 9.48 6.71
N GLY A 115 0.75 8.29 6.29
CA GLY A 115 2.17 7.94 6.20
C GLY A 115 2.95 8.83 5.23
N LEU A 116 2.36 9.13 4.06
CA LEU A 116 2.90 10.06 3.08
C LEU A 116 3.04 11.48 3.66
N GLY A 117 1.99 11.98 4.30
CA GLY A 117 1.98 13.29 4.97
C GLY A 117 3.05 13.38 6.06
N ALA A 118 3.17 12.36 6.90
CA ALA A 118 4.20 12.28 7.92
C ALA A 118 5.62 12.27 7.34
N ALA A 119 5.86 11.47 6.28
CA ALA A 119 7.15 11.41 5.60
C ALA A 119 7.51 12.76 4.97
N PHE A 120 6.55 13.43 4.33
CA PHE A 120 6.75 14.74 3.72
C PHE A 120 6.98 15.85 4.75
N TYR A 121 6.18 15.91 5.81
CA TYR A 121 6.35 16.90 6.88
C TYR A 121 7.74 16.78 7.51
N VAL A 122 8.13 15.56 7.90
CA VAL A 122 9.41 15.32 8.55
C VAL A 122 10.60 15.58 7.63
N SER A 123 10.48 15.31 6.32
CA SER A 123 11.57 15.60 5.38
C SER A 123 11.83 17.11 5.20
N ARG A 124 10.81 17.95 5.41
CA ARG A 124 10.90 19.41 5.28
C ARG A 124 11.44 20.10 6.53
N VAL A 125 11.02 19.67 7.72
CA VAL A 125 11.50 20.22 9.01
C VAL A 125 12.97 19.85 9.30
N ARG A 126 13.56 18.97 8.50
CA ARG A 126 14.98 18.58 8.56
C ARG A 126 15.93 19.54 7.84
N ARG A 127 15.43 20.41 6.97
CA ARG A 127 16.25 21.42 6.26
C ARG A 127 16.48 22.61 7.18
#